data_AF-A0A915KN69-F1
#
_entry.id   AF-A0A915KN69-F1
#
_cell.length_a   1.000
_cell.length_b   1.000
_cell.length_c   1.000
_cell.angle_alpha   90.00
_cell.angle_beta   90.00
_cell.angle_gamma   90.00
#
_symmetry.space_group_name_H-M   'P 1'
#
loop_
_entity.id
_entity.type
_entity.pdbx_description
1 polymer ?
#
loop_
_entity_poly.entity_id
_entity_poly.type
_entity_poly.pdbx_seq_one_letter_code
_entity_poly.pdbx_strand_id
1 'polypeptide(L)'
;MCENDSLIAYYCDSLYRNESSELMENCYLEQCFIPKRVPYALSVPLTTVYTFIFGFGLAGNFLTSIAILFSKDLLATTTAKYLLNLAIADMITLISGIPFESGKRDDRGNGMVGETGWSGKRDGRGKGTQSKEGAAACALETTYYVSALTILAFAFERYLAICHVLFIRKIVFYQQHLDKLLISCWILAILSSIPYAINHKTDYLVDKWLPYPDYGPLKSTKVCMLPLMNNDMETYQKLKLLFHGSAFVYFLLPFFVISVLYWRIQKNSRSRMMDGHSRRWVQRLNSNKDAKPHKKGIQILNFLVSVVAVFFTCYAPFQAQRLIFFYIDDPQLLPKINEYLYIISGILFYLSGVLNPFLYNLISPKYRHALQDIFRSKSSSIKLNYETAL
;
A
#
# COMPACT_ATOMS: atom_id res chain seq x y z
N MET A 1 -6.14 -28.01 -6.64
CA MET A 1 -7.53 -28.52 -6.73
C MET A 1 -7.52 -29.96 -6.29
N CYS A 2 -8.60 -30.39 -5.68
CA CYS A 2 -8.73 -31.60 -4.89
C CYS A 2 -8.58 -32.85 -5.78
N GLU A 3 -7.65 -33.75 -5.44
CA GLU A 3 -7.49 -35.00 -6.19
C GLU A 3 -8.75 -35.86 -5.99
N ASN A 4 -9.36 -36.31 -7.09
CA ASN A 4 -10.61 -37.08 -7.09
C ASN A 4 -11.84 -36.36 -6.49
N ASP A 5 -12.03 -35.09 -6.86
CA ASP A 5 -13.22 -34.27 -6.54
C ASP A 5 -14.57 -35.02 -6.61
N SER A 6 -14.76 -35.83 -7.66
CA SER A 6 -16.00 -36.60 -7.87
C SER A 6 -16.24 -37.70 -6.85
N LEU A 7 -15.19 -38.38 -6.38
CA LEU A 7 -15.28 -39.45 -5.38
C LEU A 7 -15.58 -38.87 -4.00
N ILE A 8 -14.89 -37.78 -3.65
CA ILE A 8 -15.06 -37.06 -2.40
C ILE A 8 -16.47 -36.49 -2.27
N ALA A 9 -16.99 -35.88 -3.33
CA ALA A 9 -18.35 -35.38 -3.32
C ALA A 9 -19.40 -36.48 -3.22
N TYR A 10 -19.21 -37.62 -3.90
CA TYR A 10 -20.11 -38.77 -3.75
C TYR A 10 -20.12 -39.29 -2.30
N TYR A 11 -18.94 -39.39 -1.69
CA TYR A 11 -18.80 -39.76 -0.28
C TYR A 11 -19.53 -38.79 0.66
N CYS A 12 -19.25 -37.49 0.56
CA CYS A 12 -19.87 -36.48 1.43
C CYS A 12 -21.38 -36.34 1.23
N ASP A 13 -21.84 -36.48 -0.01
CA ASP A 13 -23.28 -36.54 -0.31
C ASP A 13 -23.93 -37.78 0.29
N SER A 14 -23.32 -38.97 0.17
CA SER A 14 -23.86 -40.20 0.75
C SER A 14 -24.04 -40.12 2.27
N LEU A 15 -23.18 -39.37 2.96
CA LEU A 15 -23.24 -39.15 4.40
C LEU A 15 -24.29 -38.11 4.80
N TYR A 16 -24.39 -37.00 4.07
CA TYR A 16 -25.09 -35.80 4.57
C TYR A 16 -26.24 -35.30 3.70
N ARG A 17 -26.59 -35.99 2.59
CA ARG A 17 -27.68 -35.60 1.67
C ARG A 17 -29.00 -35.29 2.38
N ASN A 18 -29.33 -36.08 3.39
CA ASN A 18 -30.62 -35.98 4.10
C ASN A 18 -30.54 -35.19 5.42
N GLU A 19 -29.35 -34.72 5.82
CA GLU A 19 -29.17 -34.00 7.08
C GLU A 19 -29.13 -32.48 6.88
N SER A 20 -28.13 -31.98 6.15
CA SER A 20 -28.04 -30.56 5.80
C SER A 20 -27.04 -30.32 4.68
N SER A 21 -27.32 -29.31 3.84
CA SER A 21 -26.37 -28.83 2.83
C SER A 21 -25.07 -28.28 3.44
N GLU A 22 -25.11 -27.82 4.70
CA GLU A 22 -23.95 -27.26 5.39
C GLU A 22 -22.97 -28.34 5.87
N LEU A 23 -23.47 -29.48 6.38
CA LEU A 23 -22.63 -30.63 6.75
C LEU A 23 -21.97 -31.26 5.52
N MET A 24 -22.72 -31.36 4.42
CA MET A 24 -22.19 -31.81 3.13
C MET A 24 -21.05 -30.90 2.64
N GLU A 25 -21.22 -29.58 2.75
CA GLU A 25 -20.21 -28.59 2.38
C GLU A 25 -18.97 -28.69 3.26
N ASN A 26 -19.13 -28.84 4.57
CA ASN A 26 -18.01 -29.00 5.50
C ASN A 26 -17.20 -30.26 5.20
N CYS A 27 -17.86 -31.40 4.93
CA CYS A 27 -17.19 -32.64 4.53
C CYS A 27 -16.39 -32.47 3.25
N TYR A 28 -16.97 -31.84 2.22
CA TYR A 28 -16.29 -31.63 0.95
C TYR A 28 -15.07 -30.72 1.10
N LEU A 29 -15.20 -29.61 1.85
CA LEU A 29 -14.10 -28.69 2.13
C LEU A 29 -12.95 -29.36 2.90
N GLU A 30 -13.26 -30.22 3.87
CA GLU A 30 -12.27 -30.94 4.67
C GLU A 30 -11.46 -31.94 3.81
N GLN A 31 -12.17 -32.76 3.02
CA GLN A 31 -11.54 -33.74 2.13
C GLN A 31 -10.74 -33.08 1.00
N CYS A 32 -11.16 -31.90 0.55
CA CYS A 32 -10.48 -31.15 -0.47
C CYS A 32 -9.35 -30.24 0.03
N PHE A 33 -9.04 -30.28 1.33
CA PHE A 33 -8.07 -29.39 1.96
C PHE A 33 -8.32 -27.92 1.61
N ILE A 34 -9.60 -27.54 1.46
CA ILE A 34 -10.01 -26.16 1.27
C ILE A 34 -10.41 -25.65 2.66
N PRO A 35 -9.49 -25.03 3.42
CA PRO A 35 -9.84 -24.57 4.75
C PRO A 35 -10.96 -23.53 4.64
N LYS A 36 -12.12 -23.82 5.25
CA LYS A 36 -13.21 -22.85 5.44
C LYS A 36 -12.72 -21.61 6.20
N ARG A 37 -11.64 -21.77 6.99
CA ARG A 37 -11.00 -20.74 7.80
C ARG A 37 -9.48 -20.90 7.83
N VAL A 38 -8.77 -19.78 7.84
CA VAL A 38 -7.37 -19.75 8.23
C VAL A 38 -7.26 -20.25 9.68
N PRO A 39 -6.36 -21.20 10.01
CA PRO A 39 -6.23 -21.72 11.37
C PRO A 39 -6.08 -20.59 12.40
N TYR A 40 -6.68 -20.73 13.59
CA TYR A 40 -6.58 -19.69 14.64
C TYR A 40 -5.13 -19.34 15.00
N ALA A 41 -4.24 -20.35 14.96
CA ALA A 41 -2.80 -20.18 15.16
C ALA A 41 -2.15 -19.18 14.18
N LEU A 42 -2.77 -18.93 13.03
CA LEU A 42 -2.30 -17.98 12.02
C LEU A 42 -3.20 -16.73 11.95
N SER A 43 -4.52 -16.89 12.04
CA SER A 43 -5.49 -15.79 11.96
C SER A 43 -5.35 -14.78 13.11
N VAL A 44 -5.14 -15.24 14.36
CA VAL A 44 -5.01 -14.36 15.52
C VAL A 44 -3.74 -13.49 15.46
N PRO A 45 -2.54 -14.05 15.18
CA PRO A 45 -1.35 -13.23 14.96
C PRO A 45 -1.49 -12.23 13.80
N LEU A 46 -2.03 -12.66 12.66
CA LEU A 46 -2.21 -11.79 11.50
C LEU A 46 -3.16 -10.63 11.79
N THR A 47 -4.29 -10.89 12.43
CA THR A 47 -5.25 -9.86 12.84
C THR A 47 -4.62 -8.87 13.82
N THR A 48 -3.79 -9.36 14.74
CA THR A 48 -3.07 -8.52 15.70
C THR A 48 -2.06 -7.61 14.98
N VAL A 49 -1.29 -8.16 14.04
CA VAL A 49 -0.35 -7.39 13.21
C VAL A 49 -1.07 -6.33 12.38
N TYR A 50 -2.16 -6.68 11.70
CA TYR A 50 -2.92 -5.71 10.90
C TYR A 50 -3.60 -4.63 11.75
N THR A 51 -4.11 -4.97 12.93
CA THR A 51 -4.67 -3.98 13.86
C THR A 51 -3.60 -2.99 14.32
N PHE A 52 -2.39 -3.49 14.62
CA PHE A 52 -1.25 -2.63 14.95
C PHE A 52 -0.87 -1.71 13.78
N ILE A 53 -0.71 -2.27 12.58
CA ILE A 53 -0.37 -1.51 11.37
C ILE A 53 -1.41 -0.43 11.10
N PHE A 54 -2.69 -0.77 11.19
CA PHE A 54 -3.80 0.17 11.02
C PHE A 54 -3.74 1.32 12.03
N GLY A 55 -3.62 1.00 13.32
CA GLY A 55 -3.59 2.01 14.39
C GLY A 55 -2.40 2.96 14.28
N PHE A 56 -1.19 2.40 14.19
CA PHE A 56 0.04 3.21 14.11
C PHE A 56 0.17 3.95 12.78
N GLY A 57 -0.22 3.33 11.68
CA GLY A 57 -0.20 3.93 10.35
C GLY A 57 -1.15 5.12 10.26
N LEU A 58 -2.40 4.98 10.73
CA LEU A 58 -3.35 6.11 10.73
C LEU A 58 -2.91 7.22 11.66
N ALA A 59 -2.51 6.90 12.90
CA ALA A 59 -2.05 7.91 13.85
C ALA A 59 -0.85 8.68 13.31
N GLY A 60 0.16 8.00 12.77
CA GLY A 60 1.36 8.61 12.22
C GLY A 60 1.09 9.52 11.02
N ASN A 61 0.31 9.04 10.04
CA ASN A 61 -0.01 9.83 8.85
C ASN A 61 -0.95 11.00 9.15
N PHE A 62 -1.88 10.84 10.08
CA PHE A 62 -2.75 11.92 10.55
C PHE A 62 -1.97 13.02 11.26
N LEU A 63 -1.08 12.65 12.21
CA LEU A 63 -0.20 13.59 12.89
C LEU A 63 0.71 14.34 11.91
N THR A 64 1.26 13.63 10.92
CA THR A 64 2.08 14.21 9.86
C THR A 64 1.28 15.24 9.05
N SER A 65 0.05 14.89 8.68
CA SER A 65 -0.84 15.79 7.92
C SER A 65 -1.20 17.05 8.71
N ILE A 66 -1.56 16.90 9.99
CA ILE A 66 -1.85 18.03 10.89
C ILE A 66 -0.62 18.92 11.07
N ALA A 67 0.56 18.36 11.34
CA ALA A 67 1.78 19.13 11.54
C ALA A 67 2.08 20.06 10.34
N ILE A 68 1.81 19.59 9.12
CA ILE A 68 1.99 20.36 7.88
C ILE A 68 0.90 21.42 7.74
N LEU A 69 -0.37 21.00 7.82
CA LEU A 69 -1.51 21.87 7.53
C LEU A 69 -1.63 23.03 8.52
N PHE A 70 -1.24 22.81 9.78
CA PHE A 70 -1.29 23.84 10.83
C PHE A 70 -0.01 24.67 10.93
N SER A 71 1.04 24.36 10.16
CA SER A 71 2.28 25.14 10.12
C SER A 71 2.46 25.78 8.74
N LYS A 72 2.17 27.09 8.65
CA LYS A 72 2.33 27.87 7.41
C LYS A 72 3.75 27.77 6.83
N ASP A 73 4.75 27.79 7.70
CA ASP A 73 6.16 27.68 7.30
C ASP A 73 6.51 26.32 6.71
N LEU A 74 5.93 25.23 7.23
CA LEU A 74 6.11 23.90 6.66
C LEU A 74 5.36 23.78 5.34
N LEU A 75 4.09 24.19 5.29
CA LEU A 75 3.23 24.09 4.11
C LEU A 75 3.79 24.85 2.89
N ALA A 76 4.50 25.95 3.13
CA ALA A 76 5.19 26.70 2.08
C ALA A 76 6.33 25.90 1.41
N THR A 77 6.83 24.83 2.03
CA THR A 77 7.90 24.01 1.47
C THR A 77 7.37 22.93 0.53
N THR A 78 8.05 22.74 -0.59
CA THR A 78 7.73 21.68 -1.57
C THR A 78 7.84 20.29 -0.96
N THR A 79 8.83 20.07 -0.09
CA THR A 79 9.00 18.82 0.66
C THR A 79 7.73 18.48 1.44
N ALA A 80 7.17 19.43 2.20
CA ALA A 80 5.99 19.16 3.01
C ALA A 80 4.77 18.81 2.14
N LYS A 81 4.63 19.42 0.95
CA LYS A 81 3.55 19.07 0.01
C LYS A 81 3.63 17.62 -0.48
N TYR A 82 4.84 17.13 -0.80
CA TYR A 82 5.03 15.71 -1.13
C TYR A 82 4.70 14.78 0.03
N LEU A 83 5.17 15.12 1.23
CA LEU A 83 4.92 14.32 2.43
C LEU A 83 3.45 14.28 2.81
N LEU A 84 2.74 15.40 2.66
CA LEU A 84 1.29 15.45 2.84
C LEU A 84 0.58 14.56 1.82
N ASN A 85 0.98 14.63 0.54
CA ASN A 85 0.39 13.80 -0.51
C ASN A 85 0.58 12.30 -0.23
N LEU A 86 1.77 11.92 0.23
CA LEU A 86 2.07 10.54 0.60
C LEU A 86 1.27 10.09 1.83
N ALA A 87 1.17 10.94 2.87
CA ALA A 87 0.38 10.65 4.06
C ALA A 87 -1.10 10.44 3.74
N ILE A 88 -1.66 11.23 2.80
CA ILE A 88 -3.03 11.05 2.32
C ILE A 88 -3.19 9.71 1.58
N ALA A 89 -2.26 9.37 0.69
CA ALA A 89 -2.29 8.09 -0.02
C ALA A 89 -2.16 6.89 0.93
N ASP A 90 -1.27 6.96 1.94
CA ASP A 90 -1.09 5.93 2.95
C ASP A 90 -2.35 5.75 3.81
N MET A 91 -2.99 6.85 4.24
CA MET A 91 -4.25 6.76 4.99
C MET A 91 -5.36 6.11 4.18
N ILE A 92 -5.52 6.47 2.89
CA ILE A 92 -6.50 5.83 2.01
C ILE A 92 -6.18 4.35 1.85
N THR A 93 -4.91 3.98 1.69
CA THR A 93 -4.47 2.58 1.61
C THR A 93 -4.88 1.77 2.84
N LEU A 94 -4.66 2.31 4.04
CA LEU A 94 -5.00 1.64 5.29
C LEU A 94 -6.51 1.54 5.53
N ILE A 95 -7.26 2.61 5.22
CA ILE A 95 -8.72 2.66 5.40
C ILE A 95 -9.43 1.76 4.38
N SER A 96 -8.95 1.74 3.13
CA SER A 96 -9.56 0.95 2.05
C SER A 96 -9.04 -0.48 1.96
N GLY A 97 -7.89 -0.81 2.56
CA GLY A 97 -7.30 -2.15 2.47
C GLY A 97 -7.63 -3.05 3.64
N ILE A 98 -7.18 -2.66 4.84
CA ILE A 98 -7.15 -3.56 6.01
C ILE A 98 -8.55 -4.02 6.44
N PRO A 99 -9.60 -3.17 6.49
CA PRO A 99 -10.96 -3.62 6.82
C PRO A 99 -11.52 -4.65 5.83
N PHE A 100 -11.09 -4.60 4.57
CA PHE A 100 -11.52 -5.53 3.53
C PHE A 100 -10.77 -6.87 3.59
N GLU A 101 -9.49 -6.87 3.95
CA GLU A 101 -8.75 -8.12 4.17
C GLU A 101 -9.17 -8.87 5.44
N SER A 102 -9.58 -8.14 6.48
CA SER A 102 -9.87 -8.70 7.81
C SER A 102 -11.31 -9.21 7.97
N GLY A 103 -12.21 -8.88 7.04
CA GLY A 103 -13.63 -9.23 7.11
C GLY A 103 -13.95 -10.64 6.61
N LYS A 104 -13.60 -11.69 7.37
CA LYS A 104 -14.13 -13.05 7.14
C LYS A 104 -15.09 -13.46 8.28
N ARG A 105 -16.27 -13.99 7.89
CA ARG A 105 -17.41 -14.30 8.76
C ARG A 105 -17.19 -15.52 9.67
N ASP A 106 -17.79 -15.49 10.87
CA ASP A 106 -17.96 -16.69 11.70
C ASP A 106 -19.12 -17.59 11.22
N ASP A 107 -19.26 -18.78 11.82
CA ASP A 107 -20.27 -19.80 11.44
C ASP A 107 -21.71 -19.35 11.75
N ARG A 108 -21.89 -18.25 12.48
CA ARG A 108 -23.20 -17.68 12.85
C ARG A 108 -23.56 -16.46 12.00
N GLY A 109 -22.71 -16.11 11.02
CA GLY A 109 -22.92 -14.94 10.17
C GLY A 109 -22.55 -13.61 10.83
N ASN A 110 -21.90 -13.64 11.99
CA ASN A 110 -21.44 -12.45 12.69
C ASN A 110 -20.04 -12.06 12.20
N GLY A 111 -19.85 -10.78 11.89
CA GLY A 111 -18.54 -10.25 11.53
C GLY A 111 -17.59 -10.33 12.73
N MET A 112 -16.38 -10.86 12.53
CA MET A 112 -15.31 -10.68 13.51
C MET A 112 -14.75 -9.25 13.36
N VAL A 113 -14.60 -8.59 14.51
CA VAL A 113 -13.99 -7.27 14.79
C VAL A 113 -13.55 -6.48 13.54
N GLY A 114 -14.35 -5.45 13.19
CA GLY A 114 -14.04 -4.55 12.06
C GLY A 114 -15.23 -4.19 11.17
N GLU A 115 -16.42 -4.77 11.39
CA GLU A 115 -17.67 -4.28 10.78
C GLU A 115 -18.07 -2.92 11.38
N THR A 116 -17.25 -1.88 11.20
CA THR A 116 -17.74 -0.50 11.25
C THR A 116 -18.58 -0.28 9.99
N GLY A 117 -19.88 -0.57 10.07
CA GLY A 117 -20.92 0.28 9.48
C GLY A 117 -21.11 0.38 7.96
N TRP A 118 -20.50 -0.46 7.10
CA TRP A 118 -20.66 -0.31 5.64
C TRP A 118 -21.19 -1.54 4.88
N SER A 119 -21.68 -2.56 5.60
CA SER A 119 -22.45 -3.67 5.02
C SER A 119 -23.94 -3.31 5.00
N GLY A 120 -24.30 -2.36 4.13
CA GLY A 120 -25.69 -2.05 3.81
C GLY A 120 -26.44 -3.30 3.30
N LYS A 121 -27.71 -3.42 3.70
CA LYS A 121 -28.68 -4.47 3.38
C LYS A 121 -28.45 -5.15 2.01
N ARG A 122 -28.54 -6.49 2.04
CA ARG A 122 -28.60 -7.39 0.89
C ARG A 122 -29.79 -7.06 -0.01
N ASP A 123 -29.53 -6.48 -1.18
CA ASP A 123 -30.40 -6.70 -2.34
C ASP A 123 -30.01 -8.04 -2.97
N GLY A 124 -31.01 -8.88 -3.29
CA GLY A 124 -30.85 -10.22 -3.88
C GLY A 124 -30.21 -10.28 -5.28
N ARG A 125 -29.51 -9.23 -5.69
CA ARG A 125 -28.72 -9.12 -6.91
C ARG A 125 -27.33 -8.62 -6.49
N GLY A 126 -26.33 -9.50 -6.42
CA GLY A 126 -24.97 -9.24 -5.90
C GLY A 126 -24.14 -8.09 -6.52
N LYS A 127 -24.75 -7.20 -7.31
CA LYS A 127 -24.13 -6.01 -7.93
C LYS A 127 -23.62 -4.99 -6.91
N GLY A 128 -24.27 -4.84 -5.76
CA GLY A 128 -23.91 -3.84 -4.74
C GLY A 128 -22.60 -4.17 -4.00
N THR A 129 -22.32 -5.45 -3.76
CA THR A 129 -21.08 -5.91 -3.09
C THR A 129 -19.88 -5.84 -4.05
N GLN A 130 -20.08 -6.24 -5.30
CA GLN A 130 -19.05 -6.20 -6.35
C GLN A 130 -18.51 -4.78 -6.61
N SER A 131 -19.40 -3.77 -6.60
CA SER A 131 -19.00 -2.37 -6.77
C SER A 131 -18.11 -1.85 -5.63
N LYS A 132 -18.36 -2.28 -4.39
CA LYS A 132 -17.58 -1.85 -3.22
C LYS A 132 -16.18 -2.47 -3.18
N GLU A 133 -16.07 -3.75 -3.49
CA GLU A 133 -14.78 -4.46 -3.50
C GLU A 133 -13.92 -4.00 -4.68
N GLY A 134 -14.52 -3.81 -5.87
CA GLY A 134 -13.83 -3.20 -7.00
C GLY A 134 -13.35 -1.78 -6.72
N ALA A 135 -14.13 -0.98 -5.97
CA ALA A 135 -13.71 0.36 -5.53
C ALA A 135 -12.55 0.31 -4.51
N ALA A 136 -12.54 -0.66 -3.60
CA ALA A 136 -11.44 -0.87 -2.67
C ALA A 136 -10.15 -1.27 -3.41
N ALA A 137 -10.23 -2.23 -4.34
CA ALA A 137 -9.09 -2.60 -5.20
C ALA A 137 -8.58 -1.42 -6.02
N CYS A 138 -9.50 -0.62 -6.58
CA CYS A 138 -9.17 0.63 -7.29
C CYS A 138 -8.40 1.61 -6.39
N ALA A 139 -8.88 1.81 -5.16
CA ALA A 139 -8.24 2.70 -4.20
C ALA A 139 -6.82 2.23 -3.88
N LEU A 140 -6.61 0.93 -3.63
CA LEU A 140 -5.30 0.35 -3.33
C LEU A 140 -4.30 0.50 -4.49
N GLU A 141 -4.71 0.21 -5.71
CA GLU A 141 -3.86 0.42 -6.89
C GLU A 141 -3.56 1.91 -7.11
N THR A 142 -4.56 2.77 -6.94
CA THR A 142 -4.43 4.22 -7.09
C THR A 142 -3.41 4.79 -6.11
N THR A 143 -3.56 4.50 -4.82
CA THR A 143 -2.68 5.05 -3.78
C THR A 143 -1.25 4.55 -3.94
N TYR A 144 -1.08 3.29 -4.35
CA TYR A 144 0.21 2.74 -4.72
C TYR A 144 0.85 3.51 -5.89
N TYR A 145 0.14 3.72 -7.00
CA TYR A 145 0.64 4.46 -8.16
C TYR A 145 0.94 5.92 -7.82
N VAL A 146 0.07 6.60 -7.06
CA VAL A 146 0.31 7.96 -6.59
C VAL A 146 1.57 8.03 -5.75
N SER A 147 1.79 7.08 -4.85
CA SER A 147 2.98 7.04 -4.00
C SER A 147 4.26 6.88 -4.83
N ALA A 148 4.26 5.97 -5.80
CA ALA A 148 5.39 5.79 -6.74
C ALA A 148 5.72 7.09 -7.50
N LEU A 149 4.70 7.72 -8.08
CA LEU A 149 4.85 8.98 -8.82
C LEU A 149 5.30 10.14 -7.93
N THR A 150 4.78 10.22 -6.70
CA THR A 150 5.16 11.24 -5.71
C THR A 150 6.64 11.12 -5.32
N ILE A 151 7.10 9.89 -5.06
CA ILE A 151 8.51 9.63 -4.72
C ILE A 151 9.42 9.92 -5.91
N LEU A 152 9.00 9.57 -7.13
CA LEU A 152 9.75 9.89 -8.35
C LEU A 152 9.87 11.41 -8.58
N ALA A 153 8.75 12.13 -8.46
CA ALA A 153 8.70 13.58 -8.58
C ALA A 153 9.59 14.26 -7.52
N PHE A 154 9.54 13.75 -6.29
CA PHE A 154 10.40 14.24 -5.22
C PHE A 154 11.88 13.97 -5.50
N ALA A 155 12.25 12.76 -5.95
CA ALA A 155 13.63 12.44 -6.33
C ALA A 155 14.15 13.34 -7.46
N PHE A 156 13.29 13.64 -8.45
CA PHE A 156 13.63 14.54 -9.54
C PHE A 156 13.84 15.99 -9.08
N GLU A 157 12.96 16.52 -8.22
CA GLU A 157 13.15 17.84 -7.62
C GLU A 157 14.47 17.92 -6.84
N ARG A 158 14.76 16.91 -6.01
CA ARG A 158 16.01 16.85 -5.23
C ARG A 158 17.23 16.77 -6.13
N TYR A 159 17.16 16.01 -7.22
CA TYR A 159 18.22 15.95 -8.21
C TYR A 159 18.49 17.32 -8.84
N LEU A 160 17.45 18.04 -9.28
CA LEU A 160 17.59 19.38 -9.83
C LEU A 160 18.21 20.35 -8.82
N ALA A 161 17.70 20.37 -7.59
CA ALA A 161 18.16 21.27 -6.54
C ALA A 161 19.63 21.02 -6.14
N ILE A 162 20.11 19.76 -6.16
CA ILE A 162 21.46 19.41 -5.70
C ILE A 162 22.47 19.43 -6.84
N CYS A 163 22.13 18.81 -7.98
CA CYS A 163 23.07 18.65 -9.09
C CYS A 163 23.08 19.86 -10.03
N HIS A 164 21.94 20.54 -10.19
CA HIS A 164 21.70 21.51 -11.25
C HIS A 164 21.32 22.89 -10.68
N VAL A 165 22.13 23.37 -9.73
CA VAL A 165 21.90 24.64 -9.00
C VAL A 165 21.76 25.85 -9.93
N LEU A 166 22.40 25.83 -11.11
CA LEU A 166 22.35 26.94 -12.08
C LEU A 166 21.01 27.03 -12.83
N PHE A 167 20.16 26.01 -12.74
CA PHE A 167 18.85 25.98 -13.41
C PHE A 167 17.73 26.49 -12.50
N ILE A 168 17.98 27.59 -11.77
CA ILE A 168 17.04 28.19 -10.81
C ILE A 168 15.66 28.42 -11.43
N ARG A 169 15.59 28.92 -12.67
CA ARG A 169 14.32 29.14 -13.39
C ARG A 169 13.49 27.85 -13.53
N LYS A 170 14.14 26.72 -13.83
CA LYS A 170 13.46 25.41 -13.94
C LYS A 170 13.00 24.90 -12.58
N ILE A 171 13.81 25.10 -11.54
CA ILE A 171 13.46 24.72 -10.17
C ILE A 171 12.24 25.53 -9.70
N VAL A 172 12.26 26.85 -9.84
CA VAL A 172 11.16 27.74 -9.45
C VAL A 172 9.89 27.40 -10.21
N PHE A 173 9.98 27.21 -11.54
CA PHE A 173 8.84 26.79 -12.36
C PHE A 173 8.23 25.47 -11.85
N TYR A 174 9.07 24.48 -11.58
CA TYR A 174 8.64 23.20 -11.06
C TYR A 174 7.94 23.33 -9.69
N GLN A 175 8.47 24.15 -8.79
CA GLN A 175 7.88 24.40 -7.47
C GLN A 175 6.53 25.15 -7.56
N GLN A 176 6.39 26.10 -8.47
CA GLN A 176 5.14 26.83 -8.71
C GLN A 176 4.03 25.94 -9.27
N HIS A 177 4.39 24.90 -10.02
CA HIS A 177 3.44 23.97 -10.63
C HIS A 177 3.31 22.63 -9.88
N LEU A 178 3.92 22.52 -8.70
CA LEU A 178 3.92 21.28 -7.92
C LEU A 178 2.51 20.78 -7.59
N ASP A 179 1.59 21.67 -7.21
CA ASP A 179 0.22 21.26 -6.85
C ASP A 179 -0.51 20.66 -8.07
N LYS A 180 -0.31 21.25 -9.26
CA LYS A 180 -0.86 20.72 -10.52
C LYS A 180 -0.22 19.38 -10.89
N LEU A 181 1.08 19.22 -10.66
CA LEU A 181 1.79 17.96 -10.87
C LEU A 181 1.22 16.85 -9.97
N LEU A 182 1.04 17.12 -8.67
CA LEU A 182 0.46 16.15 -7.74
C LEU A 182 -0.97 15.76 -8.12
N ILE A 183 -1.82 16.73 -8.48
CA ILE A 183 -3.17 16.47 -8.99
C ILE A 183 -3.11 15.59 -10.26
N SER A 184 -2.20 15.88 -11.18
CA SER A 184 -2.05 15.06 -12.40
C SER A 184 -1.60 13.62 -12.09
N CYS A 185 -0.79 13.42 -11.05
CA CYS A 185 -0.40 12.08 -10.60
C CYS A 185 -1.61 11.29 -10.08
N TRP A 186 -2.51 11.93 -9.34
CA TRP A 186 -3.78 11.31 -8.90
C TRP A 186 -4.66 10.93 -10.08
N ILE A 187 -4.86 11.85 -11.04
CA ILE A 187 -5.68 11.57 -12.22
C ILE A 187 -5.09 10.39 -13.02
N LEU A 188 -3.78 10.40 -13.28
CA LEU A 188 -3.11 9.33 -14.01
C LEU A 188 -3.21 7.98 -13.28
N ALA A 189 -3.04 7.98 -11.96
CA ALA A 189 -3.16 6.80 -11.12
C ALA A 189 -4.58 6.22 -11.13
N ILE A 190 -5.60 7.07 -10.97
CA ILE A 190 -7.01 6.65 -11.04
C ILE A 190 -7.33 6.07 -12.41
N LEU A 191 -6.94 6.75 -13.49
CA LEU A 191 -7.20 6.25 -14.84
C LEU A 191 -6.54 4.88 -15.08
N SER A 192 -5.36 4.67 -14.52
CA SER A 192 -4.62 3.41 -14.66
C SER A 192 -5.12 2.30 -13.73
N SER A 193 -5.84 2.63 -12.65
CA SER A 193 -6.42 1.67 -11.72
C SER A 193 -7.85 1.24 -12.09
N ILE A 194 -8.57 2.01 -12.91
CA ILE A 194 -9.93 1.67 -13.39
C ILE A 194 -10.03 0.24 -13.96
N PRO A 195 -9.10 -0.26 -14.79
CA PRO A 195 -9.18 -1.62 -15.30
C PRO A 195 -9.21 -2.68 -14.19
N TYR A 196 -8.53 -2.45 -13.06
CA TYR A 196 -8.58 -3.35 -11.92
C TYR A 196 -9.95 -3.35 -11.25
N ALA A 197 -10.59 -2.17 -11.15
CA ALA A 197 -11.94 -2.03 -10.59
C ALA A 197 -13.00 -2.77 -11.41
N ILE A 198 -12.91 -2.67 -12.74
CA ILE A 198 -13.87 -3.28 -13.68
C ILE A 198 -13.70 -4.80 -13.73
N ASN A 199 -12.45 -5.29 -13.69
CA ASN A 199 -12.15 -6.71 -13.83
C ASN A 199 -12.22 -7.48 -12.51
N HIS A 200 -12.22 -6.82 -11.35
CA HIS A 200 -12.52 -7.49 -10.09
C HIS A 200 -13.96 -7.99 -10.08
N LYS A 201 -14.11 -9.29 -9.89
CA LYS A 201 -15.42 -9.95 -9.80
C LYS A 201 -15.45 -10.81 -8.55
N THR A 202 -16.64 -10.92 -7.96
CA THR A 202 -16.89 -11.97 -6.98
C THR A 202 -17.13 -13.27 -7.73
N ASP A 203 -16.29 -14.27 -7.46
CA ASP A 203 -16.44 -15.61 -8.02
C ASP A 203 -16.34 -16.66 -6.90
N TYR A 204 -16.59 -17.92 -7.23
CA TYR A 204 -16.49 -19.03 -6.31
C TYR A 204 -15.27 -19.89 -6.66
N LEU A 205 -14.45 -20.26 -5.68
CA LEU A 205 -13.32 -21.18 -5.93
C LEU A 205 -13.82 -22.55 -6.40
N VAL A 206 -15.04 -22.93 -6.00
CA VAL A 206 -15.76 -24.12 -6.46
C VAL A 206 -17.08 -23.67 -7.08
N ASP A 207 -17.09 -23.56 -8.40
CA ASP A 207 -18.21 -23.09 -9.21
C ASP A 207 -19.33 -24.14 -9.35
N LYS A 208 -18.99 -25.42 -9.23
CA LYS A 208 -19.92 -26.55 -9.27
C LYS A 208 -19.51 -27.61 -8.26
N TRP A 209 -20.51 -28.22 -7.61
CA TRP A 209 -20.32 -29.50 -6.95
C TRP A 209 -20.15 -30.56 -8.04
N LEU A 210 -18.95 -31.08 -8.26
CA LEU A 210 -18.81 -32.31 -9.05
C LEU A 210 -19.17 -33.48 -8.13
N PRO A 211 -20.03 -34.46 -8.51
CA PRO A 211 -20.69 -34.65 -9.80
C PRO A 211 -22.12 -34.07 -9.89
N TYR A 212 -22.57 -33.23 -8.96
CA TYR A 212 -23.91 -32.65 -8.89
C TYR A 212 -23.97 -31.17 -9.35
N PRO A 213 -23.84 -30.87 -10.65
CA PRO A 213 -23.76 -29.50 -11.16
C PRO A 213 -25.02 -28.67 -10.89
N ASP A 214 -26.16 -29.31 -10.61
CA ASP A 214 -27.46 -28.66 -10.38
C ASP A 214 -27.54 -27.91 -9.04
N TYR A 215 -26.63 -28.19 -8.10
CA TYR A 215 -26.60 -27.55 -6.78
C TYR A 215 -25.98 -26.13 -6.81
N GLY A 216 -25.48 -25.70 -7.97
CA GLY A 216 -24.85 -24.40 -8.15
C GLY A 216 -23.50 -24.29 -7.43
N PRO A 217 -22.96 -23.07 -7.25
CA PRO A 217 -21.64 -22.86 -6.67
C PRO A 217 -21.62 -23.03 -5.14
N LEU A 218 -20.45 -23.42 -4.61
CA LEU A 218 -20.23 -23.63 -3.18
C LEU A 218 -20.14 -22.29 -2.44
N LYS A 219 -21.19 -21.94 -1.69
CA LYS A 219 -21.36 -20.59 -1.13
C LYS A 219 -20.24 -20.16 -0.20
N SER A 220 -19.63 -21.07 0.56
CA SER A 220 -18.51 -20.73 1.47
C SER A 220 -17.21 -20.43 0.75
N THR A 221 -17.09 -20.75 -0.55
CA THR A 221 -15.90 -20.49 -1.36
C THR A 221 -15.96 -19.17 -2.13
N LYS A 222 -16.93 -18.31 -1.82
CA LYS A 222 -17.06 -17.01 -2.46
C LYS A 222 -15.86 -16.14 -2.14
N VAL A 223 -15.16 -15.67 -3.17
CA VAL A 223 -14.00 -14.79 -3.08
C VAL A 223 -14.14 -13.61 -4.04
N CYS A 224 -13.55 -12.47 -3.69
CA CYS A 224 -13.35 -11.38 -4.64
C CYS A 224 -11.96 -11.51 -5.24
N MET A 225 -11.88 -11.80 -6.53
CA MET A 225 -10.61 -12.00 -7.21
C MET A 225 -10.68 -11.51 -8.65
N LEU A 226 -9.51 -11.32 -9.25
CA LEU A 226 -9.42 -11.20 -10.69
C LEU A 226 -9.64 -12.60 -11.30
N PRO A 227 -10.63 -12.77 -12.19
CA PRO A 227 -10.98 -14.05 -12.77
C PRO A 227 -9.91 -14.50 -13.77
N LEU A 228 -8.82 -15.08 -13.25
CA LEU A 228 -7.66 -15.49 -14.06
C LEU A 228 -7.76 -16.94 -14.55
N MET A 229 -8.53 -17.79 -13.86
CA MET A 229 -8.58 -19.23 -14.13
C MET A 229 -9.73 -19.67 -15.05
N ASN A 230 -10.82 -18.90 -15.13
CA ASN A 230 -12.08 -19.32 -15.78
C ASN A 230 -12.52 -18.42 -16.95
N ASN A 231 -11.60 -17.65 -17.52
CA ASN A 231 -11.92 -16.66 -18.54
C ASN A 231 -11.34 -17.04 -19.91
N ASP A 232 -11.98 -16.50 -20.96
CA ASP A 232 -11.49 -16.61 -22.33
C ASP A 232 -10.02 -16.20 -22.44
N MET A 233 -9.28 -16.88 -23.32
CA MET A 233 -7.85 -16.64 -23.54
C MET A 233 -7.54 -15.16 -23.83
N GLU A 234 -8.46 -14.43 -24.46
CA GLU A 234 -8.35 -12.98 -24.68
C GLU A 234 -8.30 -12.19 -23.37
N THR A 235 -9.16 -12.51 -22.40
CA THR A 235 -9.21 -11.83 -21.11
C THR A 235 -7.98 -12.15 -20.27
N TYR A 236 -7.49 -13.40 -20.31
CA TYR A 236 -6.23 -13.79 -19.69
C TYR A 236 -5.05 -12.94 -20.23
N GLN A 237 -4.94 -12.79 -21.55
CA GLN A 237 -3.88 -11.98 -22.16
C GLN A 237 -3.99 -10.49 -21.81
N LYS A 238 -5.22 -9.94 -21.78
CA LYS A 238 -5.48 -8.56 -21.35
C LYS A 238 -5.02 -8.33 -19.91
N LEU A 239 -5.36 -9.23 -18.99
CA LEU A 239 -4.94 -9.16 -17.60
C LEU A 239 -3.42 -9.31 -17.47
N LYS A 240 -2.81 -10.27 -18.17
CA LYS A 240 -1.36 -10.44 -18.21
C LYS A 240 -0.66 -9.14 -18.64
N LEU A 241 -1.11 -8.51 -19.73
CA LEU A 241 -0.58 -7.23 -20.19
C LEU A 241 -0.77 -6.12 -19.14
N LEU A 242 -1.93 -6.05 -18.50
CA LEU A 242 -2.24 -5.07 -17.46
C LEU A 242 -1.28 -5.17 -16.26
N PHE A 243 -1.07 -6.37 -15.72
CA PHE A 243 -0.17 -6.60 -14.57
C PHE A 243 1.30 -6.34 -14.91
N HIS A 244 1.77 -6.77 -16.09
CA HIS A 244 3.14 -6.51 -16.53
C HIS A 244 3.35 -5.02 -16.81
N GLY A 245 2.37 -4.37 -17.44
CA GLY A 245 2.38 -2.94 -17.73
C GLY A 245 2.44 -2.11 -16.44
N SER A 246 1.61 -2.42 -15.45
CA SER A 246 1.64 -1.72 -14.16
C SER A 246 2.94 -1.96 -13.40
N ALA A 247 3.46 -3.19 -13.39
CA ALA A 247 4.74 -3.50 -12.77
C ALA A 247 5.89 -2.74 -13.46
N PHE A 248 5.88 -2.64 -14.78
CA PHE A 248 6.89 -1.88 -15.50
C PHE A 248 6.78 -0.38 -15.20
N VAL A 249 5.61 0.21 -15.41
CA VAL A 249 5.39 1.68 -15.36
C VAL A 249 5.47 2.23 -13.94
N TYR A 250 4.95 1.51 -12.94
CA TYR A 250 4.83 2.03 -11.57
C TYR A 250 5.82 1.42 -10.58
N PHE A 251 6.52 0.34 -10.95
CA PHE A 251 7.55 -0.26 -10.11
C PHE A 251 8.95 -0.17 -10.73
N LEU A 252 9.19 -0.87 -11.84
CA LEU A 252 10.54 -1.02 -12.42
C LEU A 252 11.10 0.27 -12.99
N LEU A 253 10.31 1.02 -13.77
CA LEU A 253 10.74 2.28 -14.36
C LEU A 253 11.04 3.33 -13.28
N PRO A 254 10.14 3.60 -12.29
CA PRO A 254 10.46 4.48 -11.18
C PRO A 254 11.69 4.01 -10.40
N PHE A 255 11.80 2.72 -10.09
CA PHE A 255 12.97 2.16 -9.41
C PHE A 255 14.28 2.48 -10.13
N PHE A 256 14.32 2.21 -11.44
CA PHE A 256 15.49 2.45 -12.27
C PHE A 256 15.83 3.95 -12.33
N VAL A 257 14.85 4.81 -12.64
CA VAL A 257 15.07 6.25 -12.75
C VAL A 257 15.53 6.83 -11.41
N ILE A 258 14.86 6.49 -10.32
CA ILE A 258 15.21 6.95 -8.97
C ILE A 258 16.63 6.50 -8.59
N SER A 259 16.98 5.24 -8.88
CA SER A 259 18.32 4.71 -8.62
C SER A 259 19.40 5.49 -9.38
N VAL A 260 19.17 5.77 -10.66
CA VAL A 260 20.08 6.59 -11.46
C VAL A 260 20.20 8.02 -10.91
N LEU A 261 19.08 8.65 -10.54
CA LEU A 261 19.07 10.00 -9.97
C LEU A 261 19.87 10.06 -8.65
N TYR A 262 19.64 9.13 -7.72
CA TYR A 262 20.38 9.11 -6.44
C TYR A 262 21.86 8.77 -6.63
N TRP A 263 22.20 7.86 -7.54
CA TRP A 263 23.59 7.60 -7.89
C TRP A 263 24.29 8.88 -8.41
N ARG A 264 23.63 9.63 -9.30
CA ARG A 264 24.14 10.92 -9.79
C ARG A 264 24.28 11.95 -8.65
N ILE A 265 23.31 12.03 -7.75
CA ILE A 265 23.36 12.92 -6.57
C ILE A 265 24.57 12.57 -5.70
N GLN A 266 24.78 11.29 -5.40
CA GLN A 266 25.90 10.83 -4.58
C GLN A 266 27.25 11.12 -5.25
N LYS A 267 27.37 10.88 -6.56
CA LYS A 267 28.59 11.19 -7.33
C LYS A 267 28.91 12.69 -7.31
N ASN A 268 27.91 13.54 -7.56
CA ASN A 268 28.07 15.00 -7.53
C ASN A 268 28.42 15.50 -6.12
N SER A 269 27.80 14.95 -5.07
CA SER A 269 28.12 15.27 -3.68
C SER A 269 29.57 14.92 -3.33
N ARG A 270 30.06 13.73 -3.73
CA ARG A 270 31.46 13.31 -3.54
C ARG A 270 32.44 14.20 -4.30
N SER A 271 32.13 14.58 -5.54
CA SER A 271 32.98 15.50 -6.33
C SER A 271 33.11 16.86 -5.64
N ARG A 272 32.00 17.42 -5.13
CA ARG A 272 32.01 18.68 -4.37
C ARG A 272 32.71 18.55 -3.02
N MET A 273 32.69 17.37 -2.39
CA MET A 273 33.48 17.11 -1.17
C MET A 273 34.99 17.12 -1.45
N MET A 274 35.42 16.58 -2.59
CA MET A 274 36.83 16.62 -3.02
C MET A 274 37.28 18.04 -3.36
N ASP A 275 36.50 18.80 -4.15
CA ASP A 275 36.78 20.22 -4.44
C ASP A 275 36.71 21.09 -3.18
N GLY A 276 35.79 20.75 -2.28
CA GLY A 276 35.65 21.36 -0.96
C GLY A 276 36.82 21.04 -0.04
N HIS A 277 37.48 19.89 -0.18
CA HIS A 277 38.67 19.54 0.58
C HIS A 277 39.87 20.41 0.17
N SER A 278 40.05 20.68 -1.13
CA SER A 278 41.04 21.64 -1.63
C SER A 278 40.73 23.06 -1.16
N ARG A 279 39.47 23.53 -1.24
CA ARG A 279 39.08 24.85 -0.70
C ARG A 279 39.19 24.94 0.82
N ARG A 280 38.94 23.85 1.55
CA ARG A 280 39.06 23.76 3.01
C ARG A 280 40.51 23.68 3.48
N TRP A 281 41.42 23.15 2.66
CA TRP A 281 42.87 23.27 2.86
C TRP A 281 43.30 24.74 2.78
N VAL A 282 42.84 25.47 1.76
CA VAL A 282 43.08 26.92 1.63
C VAL A 282 42.42 27.73 2.77
N GLN A 283 41.22 27.37 3.21
CA GLN A 283 40.53 28.01 4.34
C GLN A 283 41.12 27.65 5.72
N ARG A 284 41.71 26.46 5.90
CA ARG A 284 42.40 26.07 7.14
C ARG A 284 43.66 26.89 7.39
N LEU A 285 44.31 27.38 6.33
CA LEU A 285 45.41 28.34 6.43
C LEU A 285 44.97 29.72 6.95
N ASN A 286 43.66 30.04 6.91
CA ASN A 286 43.09 31.34 7.31
C ASN A 286 42.13 31.27 8.51
N SER A 287 42.34 30.33 9.44
CA SER A 287 41.44 30.00 10.58
C SER A 287 40.53 31.13 11.09
N ASN A 288 39.21 30.98 10.96
CA ASN A 288 38.33 30.94 12.14
C ASN A 288 36.98 30.24 11.86
N LYS A 289 36.47 29.64 12.94
CA LYS A 289 35.32 28.73 13.06
C LYS A 289 34.11 29.09 12.19
N ASP A 290 33.69 28.21 11.27
CA ASP A 290 32.27 28.05 10.86
C ASP A 290 32.01 26.83 9.92
N ALA A 291 32.57 25.68 10.24
CA ALA A 291 32.33 24.43 9.49
C ALA A 291 31.06 23.69 9.96
N LYS A 292 29.87 24.33 9.94
CA LYS A 292 28.57 23.71 10.25
C LYS A 292 27.59 23.44 9.07
N PRO A 293 27.70 24.02 7.85
CA PRO A 293 26.66 23.84 6.82
C PRO A 293 26.59 22.43 6.20
N HIS A 294 27.70 21.70 6.14
CA HIS A 294 27.83 20.54 5.25
C HIS A 294 27.24 19.23 5.82
N LYS A 295 27.17 19.07 7.15
CA LYS A 295 26.60 17.87 7.80
C LYS A 295 25.07 17.75 7.61
N LYS A 296 24.35 18.87 7.46
CA LYS A 296 22.89 18.88 7.28
C LYS A 296 22.44 18.37 5.90
N GLY A 297 23.21 18.62 4.84
CA GLY A 297 22.85 18.18 3.48
C GLY A 297 22.97 16.67 3.24
N ILE A 298 23.96 16.02 3.86
CA ILE A 298 24.19 14.56 3.76
C ILE A 298 23.13 13.78 4.56
N GLN A 299 22.70 14.31 5.71
CA GLN A 299 21.61 13.71 6.50
C GLN A 299 20.28 13.67 5.73
N ILE A 300 19.96 14.75 5.00
CA ILE A 300 18.76 14.80 4.15
C ILE A 300 18.88 13.76 3.02
N LEU A 301 20.04 13.62 2.37
CA LEU A 301 20.26 12.62 1.32
C LEU A 301 20.09 11.17 1.82
N ASN A 302 20.65 10.84 2.98
CA ASN A 302 20.51 9.49 3.54
C ASN A 302 19.05 9.16 3.89
N PHE A 303 18.31 10.14 4.42
CA PHE A 303 16.87 10.00 4.65
C PHE A 303 16.10 9.72 3.34
N LEU A 304 16.41 10.45 2.27
CA LEU A 304 15.78 10.27 0.96
C LEU A 304 15.97 8.85 0.41
N VAL A 305 17.18 8.30 0.57
CA VAL A 305 17.50 6.92 0.18
C VAL A 305 16.72 5.92 1.03
N SER A 306 16.56 6.17 2.34
CA SER A 306 15.77 5.29 3.23
C SER A 306 14.29 5.23 2.85
N VAL A 307 13.65 6.35 2.52
CA VAL A 307 12.23 6.38 2.10
C VAL A 307 12.01 5.56 0.83
N VAL A 308 12.93 5.69 -0.13
CA VAL A 308 12.91 4.96 -1.40
C VAL A 308 13.12 3.46 -1.17
N ALA A 309 14.10 3.10 -0.33
CA ALA A 309 14.37 1.72 0.01
C ALA A 309 13.16 1.05 0.69
N VAL A 310 12.52 1.75 1.63
CA VAL A 310 11.31 1.27 2.30
C VAL A 310 10.19 1.03 1.29
N PHE A 311 9.92 1.99 0.40
CA PHE A 311 8.90 1.83 -0.64
C PHE A 311 9.15 0.56 -1.46
N PHE A 312 10.30 0.44 -2.14
CA PHE A 312 10.53 -0.69 -3.04
C PHE A 312 10.63 -2.03 -2.30
N THR A 313 11.18 -2.08 -1.10
CA THR A 313 11.26 -3.31 -0.30
C THR A 313 9.88 -3.77 0.16
N CYS A 314 9.02 -2.83 0.56
CA CYS A 314 7.67 -3.16 1.01
C CYS A 314 6.74 -3.58 -0.15
N TYR A 315 6.88 -2.97 -1.32
CA TYR A 315 6.02 -3.26 -2.48
C TYR A 315 6.54 -4.40 -3.38
N ALA A 316 7.83 -4.74 -3.35
CA ALA A 316 8.39 -5.79 -4.21
C ALA A 316 7.69 -7.15 -4.08
N PRO A 317 7.40 -7.66 -2.86
CA PRO A 317 6.77 -8.97 -2.71
C PRO A 317 5.35 -9.00 -3.27
N PHE A 318 4.61 -7.91 -3.13
CA PHE A 318 3.27 -7.77 -3.72
C PHE A 318 3.31 -7.77 -5.26
N GLN A 319 4.29 -7.07 -5.85
CA GLN A 319 4.47 -7.10 -7.30
C GLN A 319 4.91 -8.48 -7.80
N ALA A 320 5.82 -9.14 -7.07
CA ALA A 320 6.27 -10.50 -7.39
C ALA A 320 5.12 -11.50 -7.33
N GLN A 321 4.31 -11.46 -6.27
CA GLN A 321 3.16 -12.35 -6.10
C GLN A 321 2.17 -12.22 -7.26
N ARG A 322 1.87 -11.01 -7.73
CA ARG A 322 0.91 -10.80 -8.83
C ARG A 322 1.43 -11.32 -10.17
N LEU A 323 2.75 -11.25 -10.39
CA LEU A 323 3.36 -11.72 -11.63
C LEU A 323 3.54 -13.23 -11.64
N ILE A 324 3.89 -13.85 -10.51
CA ILE A 324 4.20 -15.29 -10.43
C ILE A 324 3.06 -16.19 -10.92
N PHE A 325 1.82 -15.70 -10.77
CA PHE A 325 0.62 -16.36 -11.27
C PHE A 325 0.66 -16.65 -12.78
N PHE A 326 1.38 -15.83 -13.56
CA PHE A 326 1.51 -15.99 -15.02
C PHE A 326 2.70 -16.84 -15.47
N TYR A 327 3.49 -17.36 -14.52
CA TYR A 327 4.74 -18.08 -14.80
C TYR A 327 4.81 -19.47 -14.16
N ILE A 328 4.00 -19.75 -13.15
CA ILE A 328 3.91 -21.07 -12.51
C ILE A 328 2.60 -21.73 -12.92
N ASP A 329 2.71 -22.75 -13.78
CA ASP A 329 1.56 -23.54 -14.26
C ASP A 329 1.28 -24.78 -13.40
N ASP A 330 2.11 -25.06 -12.39
CA ASP A 330 1.95 -26.22 -11.51
C ASP A 330 0.76 -26.02 -10.55
N PRO A 331 -0.32 -26.84 -10.68
CA PRO A 331 -1.56 -26.67 -9.93
C PRO A 331 -1.45 -27.04 -8.44
N GLN A 332 -0.38 -27.71 -8.01
CA GLN A 332 -0.11 -28.04 -6.60
C GLN A 332 0.87 -27.05 -5.96
N LEU A 333 1.84 -26.55 -6.72
CA LEU A 333 2.86 -25.62 -6.23
C LEU A 333 2.37 -24.18 -6.14
N LEU A 334 1.61 -23.71 -7.14
CA LEU A 334 1.14 -22.32 -7.21
C LEU A 334 0.31 -21.91 -5.98
N PRO A 335 -0.68 -22.69 -5.49
CA PRO A 335 -1.46 -22.32 -4.31
C PRO A 335 -0.62 -22.22 -3.04
N LYS A 336 0.34 -23.14 -2.83
CA LYS A 336 1.24 -23.13 -1.67
C LYS A 336 2.12 -21.89 -1.66
N ILE A 337 2.76 -21.57 -2.79
CA ILE A 337 3.59 -20.36 -2.90
C ILE A 337 2.73 -19.10 -2.71
N ASN A 338 1.54 -19.06 -3.32
CA ASN A 338 0.65 -17.92 -3.22
C ASN A 338 0.15 -17.69 -1.79
N GLU A 339 -0.10 -18.74 -0.99
CA GLU A 339 -0.51 -18.62 0.41
C GLU A 339 0.56 -17.88 1.24
N TYR A 340 1.82 -18.32 1.18
CA TYR A 340 2.91 -17.66 1.91
C TYR A 340 3.21 -16.27 1.38
N LEU A 341 3.25 -16.10 0.05
CA LEU A 341 3.52 -14.81 -0.57
C LEU A 341 2.41 -13.80 -0.26
N TYR A 342 1.14 -14.22 -0.25
CA TYR A 342 0.00 -13.35 0.09
C TYR A 342 0.12 -12.77 1.49
N ILE A 343 0.50 -13.60 2.47
CA ILE A 343 0.69 -13.15 3.85
C ILE A 343 1.85 -12.15 3.95
N ILE A 344 3.01 -12.52 3.39
CA ILE A 344 4.22 -11.69 3.47
C ILE A 344 4.03 -10.38 2.72
N SER A 345 3.46 -10.45 1.52
CA SER A 345 3.21 -9.28 0.68
C SER A 345 2.18 -8.34 1.28
N GLY A 346 1.08 -8.86 1.87
CA GLY A 346 0.05 -8.05 2.51
C GLY A 346 0.59 -7.27 3.70
N ILE A 347 1.32 -7.94 4.60
CA ILE A 347 1.97 -7.30 5.75
C ILE A 347 2.92 -6.20 5.27
N LEU A 348 3.82 -6.50 4.33
CA LEU A 348 4.81 -5.54 3.86
C LEU A 348 4.17 -4.37 3.11
N PHE A 349 3.16 -4.64 2.28
CA PHE A 349 2.39 -3.63 1.55
C PHE A 349 1.80 -2.59 2.52
N TYR A 350 1.12 -3.01 3.59
CA TYR A 350 0.55 -2.07 4.56
C TYR A 350 1.58 -1.48 5.54
N LEU A 351 2.67 -2.20 5.85
CA LEU A 351 3.74 -1.71 6.72
C LEU A 351 4.39 -0.44 6.17
N SER A 352 4.41 -0.26 4.85
CA SER A 352 4.87 0.97 4.19
C SER A 352 4.23 2.24 4.78
N GLY A 353 2.91 2.20 5.04
CA GLY A 353 2.15 3.31 5.62
C GLY A 353 2.52 3.63 7.07
N VAL A 354 3.13 2.69 7.80
CA VAL A 354 3.63 2.94 9.17
C VAL A 354 5.04 3.53 9.13
N LEU A 355 5.88 3.01 8.22
CA LEU A 355 7.29 3.39 8.13
C LEU A 355 7.46 4.82 7.61
N ASN A 356 6.58 5.28 6.71
CA ASN A 356 6.64 6.61 6.13
C ASN A 356 6.62 7.73 7.21
N PRO A 357 5.58 7.85 8.07
CA PRO A 357 5.58 8.81 9.19
C PRO A 357 6.75 8.69 10.16
N PHE A 358 7.19 7.46 10.44
CA PHE A 358 8.29 7.21 11.37
C PHE A 358 9.59 7.84 10.84
N LEU A 359 9.87 7.65 9.55
CA LEU A 359 11.00 8.27 8.87
C LEU A 359 10.91 9.80 8.90
N TYR A 360 9.72 10.39 8.79
CA TYR A 360 9.54 11.85 8.78
C TYR A 360 9.71 12.48 10.17
N ASN A 361 9.06 11.90 11.19
CA ASN A 361 8.98 12.47 12.53
C ASN A 361 10.26 12.28 13.36
N LEU A 362 10.99 11.17 13.18
CA LEU A 362 12.25 10.96 13.88
C LEU A 362 13.38 11.83 13.34
N ILE A 363 13.35 12.14 12.05
CA ILE A 363 14.51 12.69 11.34
C ILE A 363 14.43 14.21 11.18
N SER A 364 13.23 14.81 11.09
CA SER A 364 13.08 16.25 10.92
C SER A 364 12.80 16.99 12.25
N PRO A 365 13.76 17.78 12.77
CA PRO A 365 13.52 18.60 13.97
C PRO A 365 12.41 19.64 13.75
N LYS A 366 12.23 20.11 12.51
CA LYS A 366 11.18 21.07 12.16
C LYS A 366 9.77 20.49 12.38
N TYR A 367 9.57 19.22 12.07
CA TYR A 367 8.30 18.53 12.34
C TYR A 367 8.04 18.35 13.83
N ARG A 368 9.07 17.96 14.58
CA ARG A 368 8.97 17.81 16.03
C ARG A 368 8.58 19.13 16.70
N HIS A 369 9.17 20.24 16.28
CA HIS A 369 8.79 21.57 16.78
C HIS A 369 7.36 21.96 16.39
N ALA A 370 6.96 21.78 15.13
CA ALA A 370 5.59 22.07 14.70
C ALA A 370 4.54 21.27 15.49
N LEU A 371 4.79 19.98 15.76
CA LEU A 371 3.92 19.16 16.61
C LEU A 371 3.90 19.67 18.06
N GLN A 372 5.06 19.97 18.64
CA GLN A 372 5.16 20.52 20.00
C GLN A 372 4.38 21.82 20.15
N ASP A 373 4.43 22.71 19.15
CA ASP A 373 3.71 23.98 19.16
C ASP A 373 2.20 23.77 19.11
N ILE A 374 1.71 22.82 18.29
CA ILE A 374 0.29 22.45 18.23
C ILE A 374 -0.20 21.88 19.57
N PHE A 375 0.56 20.96 20.17
CA PHE A 375 0.20 20.37 21.46
C PHE A 375 0.22 21.40 22.59
N ARG A 376 1.20 22.32 22.59
CA ARG A 376 1.27 23.42 23.56
C ARG A 376 0.12 24.41 23.39
N SER A 377 -0.19 24.81 22.16
CA SER A 377 -1.30 25.72 21.84
C SER A 377 -2.66 25.15 22.28
N LYS A 378 -2.93 23.87 22.03
CA LYS A 378 -4.13 23.19 22.53
C LYS A 378 -4.16 23.11 24.05
N SER A 379 -3.03 22.85 24.71
CA SER A 379 -2.96 22.82 26.17
C SER A 379 -3.25 24.18 26.79
N SER A 380 -2.82 25.29 26.16
CA SER A 380 -3.15 26.64 26.62
C SER A 380 -4.62 27.02 26.37
N SER A 381 -5.22 26.65 25.23
CA SER A 381 -6.65 26.90 24.99
C SER A 381 -7.56 26.07 25.91
N ILE A 382 -7.18 24.84 26.23
CA ILE A 382 -7.92 24.01 27.20
C ILE A 382 -7.83 24.64 28.60
N LYS A 383 -6.65 25.08 29.04
CA LYS A 383 -6.50 25.78 30.33
C LYS A 383 -7.33 27.07 30.41
N LEU A 384 -7.34 27.88 29.35
CA LEU A 384 -8.12 29.12 29.30
C LEU A 384 -9.64 28.86 29.37
N ASN A 385 -10.12 27.78 28.75
CA ASN A 385 -11.53 27.37 28.81
C ASN A 385 -11.92 26.81 30.20
N TYR A 386 -11.00 26.20 30.94
CA TYR A 386 -11.23 25.78 32.33
C TYR A 386 -11.26 26.99 33.28
N GLU A 387 -10.38 27.98 33.09
CA GLU A 387 -10.34 29.21 33.91
C GLU A 387 -11.50 30.16 33.64
N THR A 388 -12.18 30.06 32.49
CA THR A 388 -13.40 30.85 32.18
C THR A 388 -14.71 30.12 32.52
N ALA A 389 -14.65 28.84 32.87
CA ALA A 389 -15.79 28.02 33.30
C ALA A 389 -15.92 27.87 34.83
N LEU A 390 -14.96 28.41 35.58
CA LEU A 390 -15.00 28.67 37.03
C LEU A 390 -15.34 30.14 37.26
#